data_AF-A0A6G0VZC0-F1
#
_entry.id   AF-A0A6G0VZC0-F1
#
_cell.length_a   1.000
_cell.length_b   1.000
_cell.length_c   1.000
_cell.angle_alpha   90.00
_cell.angle_beta   90.00
_cell.angle_gamma   90.00
#
_symmetry.space_group_name_H-M   'P 1'
#
loop_
_entity.id
_entity.type
_entity.pdbx_description
1 polymer ?
#
loop_
_entity_poly.entity_id
_entity_poly.type
_entity_poly.pdbx_seq_one_letter_code
_entity_poly.pdbx_strand_id
1 'polypeptide(L)'
;YEDLGPKGRTNKLAGQAMVFMIRGLYSLWKMPICYFLPATSVKNCILSELLVEVIKRLLDCGFHVKAVICDQGTNNVAALKLLKVTKDKPFFEVNERRIYSIFDTPHLFKNLRNHLKKSNFIFECKEVSFQDLRDVYDIDKKSCTSRSLLKITDNHINPGPFQLMSCKLAMQLFSNTMSTAIKTSVYTGQLKSTTGILTANMIKYFNDLLDVLNSMSLYHSNPFKCALSTERPQQLEFLQKAIITFENLKQKTSANKGKQETRPVCFDGMCWTLNAILMLYKEQQDMGFTYILTGRLNSDVIENTFSIFRQRGGYNRNPTARTFRTTFRINAKMSLMKLSNSSNCEPDDDIHLMTHSVNNDIQIDGDSSESTISSNESSDSWRMESIQLEKEAVVTLENCSNTYFAGYLAMKCIFKFPCLNCEELMVNSDFSITNKLDFLIFCKNYDSKTSEMHLKVPTYELTQFIILAQKIPADILEKKPHRKKIAQFAEKKIKTELISLLNVNETCIPHIEFVIKHLLICKLFRNFNWISKNIKHVRVEKSQKKLKILKNI
;
A
#
# COMPACT_ATOMS: atom_id res chain seq x y z
N TYR A 1 -6.01 13.12 -35.28
CA TYR A 1 -6.50 12.05 -36.18
C TYR A 1 -5.91 10.74 -35.74
N GLU A 2 -6.59 9.64 -36.07
CA GLU A 2 -6.13 8.29 -35.79
C GLU A 2 -4.79 8.05 -36.49
N ASP A 3 -3.80 7.59 -35.72
CA ASP A 3 -2.46 7.30 -36.20
C ASP A 3 -1.97 6.00 -35.56
N LEU A 4 -2.03 4.92 -36.34
CA LEU A 4 -1.57 3.59 -35.93
C LEU A 4 -0.17 3.29 -36.50
N GLY A 5 0.58 4.33 -36.85
CA GLY A 5 1.96 4.22 -37.34
C GLY A 5 2.03 3.40 -38.63
N PRO A 6 2.75 2.25 -38.65
CA PRO A 6 2.84 1.38 -39.83
C PRO A 6 1.50 0.86 -40.34
N LYS A 7 0.45 0.87 -39.51
CA LYS A 7 -0.91 0.42 -39.88
C LYS A 7 -1.76 1.51 -40.51
N GLY A 8 -1.21 2.71 -40.71
CA GLY A 8 -1.83 3.81 -41.41
C GLY A 8 -2.55 4.81 -40.52
N ARG A 9 -3.12 5.81 -41.18
CA ARG A 9 -3.83 6.96 -40.58
C ARG A 9 -5.23 7.05 -41.15
N THR A 10 -6.19 7.50 -40.33
CA THR A 10 -7.56 7.75 -40.77
C THR A 10 -8.02 9.14 -40.34
N ASN A 11 -9.08 9.66 -40.97
CA ASN A 11 -9.68 10.95 -40.62
C ASN A 11 -10.49 10.92 -39.31
N LYS A 12 -10.54 9.78 -38.61
CA LYS A 12 -11.22 9.68 -37.30
C LYS A 12 -10.45 10.44 -36.23
N LEU A 13 -11.14 11.04 -35.27
CA LEU A 13 -10.51 11.70 -34.14
C LEU A 13 -9.95 10.66 -33.18
N ALA A 14 -8.69 10.85 -32.74
CA ALA A 14 -8.05 9.96 -31.78
C ALA A 14 -8.65 10.16 -30.39
N GLY A 15 -9.16 9.08 -29.78
CA GLY A 15 -9.78 9.09 -28.45
C GLY A 15 -8.87 8.53 -27.35
N GLN A 16 -7.81 7.80 -27.70
CA GLN A 16 -6.89 7.18 -26.74
C GLN A 16 -5.43 7.35 -27.20
N ALA A 17 -4.50 7.13 -26.27
CA ALA A 17 -3.07 7.03 -26.56
C ALA A 17 -2.55 5.69 -26.01
N MET A 18 -2.08 4.83 -26.91
CA MET A 18 -1.39 3.60 -26.56
C MET A 18 0.12 3.86 -26.56
N VAL A 19 0.82 3.44 -25.52
CA VAL A 19 2.26 3.69 -25.36
C VAL A 19 2.97 2.38 -25.09
N PHE A 20 4.07 2.15 -25.79
CA PHE A 20 5.04 1.15 -25.39
C PHE A 20 6.21 1.85 -24.68
N MET A 21 6.64 1.24 -23.58
CA MET A 21 7.76 1.71 -22.76
C MET A 21 8.62 0.50 -22.43
N ILE A 22 9.94 0.68 -22.51
CA ILE A 22 10.90 -0.33 -22.09
C ILE A 22 11.48 0.06 -20.73
N ARG A 23 11.75 -0.95 -19.89
CA ARG A 23 12.29 -0.81 -18.54
C ARG A 23 13.40 -1.84 -18.34
N GLY A 24 14.51 -1.43 -17.74
CA GLY A 24 15.58 -2.34 -17.37
C GLY A 24 15.14 -3.35 -16.31
N LEU A 25 15.39 -4.64 -16.54
CA LEU A 25 15.10 -5.68 -15.55
C LEU A 25 16.14 -5.70 -14.42
N TYR A 26 17.42 -5.51 -14.76
CA TYR A 26 18.54 -5.49 -13.82
C TYR A 26 19.19 -4.11 -13.65
N SER A 27 18.66 -3.10 -14.35
CA SER A 27 19.22 -1.74 -14.39
C SER A 27 18.16 -0.67 -14.10
N LEU A 28 18.54 0.42 -13.45
CA LEU A 28 17.64 1.48 -13.01
C LEU A 28 17.33 2.51 -14.12
N TRP A 29 16.71 2.06 -15.21
CA TRP A 29 16.27 2.98 -16.28
C TRP A 29 14.93 2.54 -16.90
N LYS A 30 14.24 3.51 -17.49
CA LYS A 30 12.99 3.34 -18.24
C LYS A 30 12.91 4.37 -19.35
N MET A 31 12.28 4.03 -20.47
CA MET A 31 12.13 4.96 -21.60
C MET A 31 10.85 4.66 -22.39
N PRO A 32 9.96 5.66 -22.62
CA PRO A 32 8.87 5.50 -23.57
C PRO A 32 9.45 5.42 -24.99
N ILE A 33 9.14 4.35 -25.73
CA ILE A 33 9.77 4.06 -27.03
C ILE A 33 8.92 4.48 -28.22
N CYS A 34 7.61 4.23 -28.16
CA CYS A 34 6.68 4.62 -29.20
C CYS A 34 5.27 4.80 -28.65
N TYR A 35 4.42 5.43 -29.45
CA TYR A 35 3.02 5.60 -29.13
C TYR A 35 2.16 5.50 -30.40
N PHE A 36 0.89 5.19 -30.20
CA PHE A 36 -0.14 5.12 -31.23
C PHE A 36 -1.39 5.85 -30.74
N LEU A 37 -2.12 6.48 -31.66
CA LEU A 37 -3.27 7.32 -31.37
C LEU A 37 -4.52 6.73 -32.02
N PRO A 38 -5.12 5.66 -31.47
CA PRO A 38 -6.33 5.09 -32.04
C PRO A 38 -7.57 5.96 -31.80
N ALA A 39 -8.57 5.86 -32.68
CA ALA A 39 -9.85 6.54 -32.50
C ALA A 39 -10.60 6.02 -31.26
N THR A 40 -10.57 4.71 -31.07
CA THR A 40 -11.13 4.00 -29.91
C THR A 40 -10.10 3.01 -29.39
N SER A 41 -10.49 1.93 -28.72
CA SER A 41 -9.53 0.90 -28.33
C SER A 41 -8.96 0.17 -29.55
N VAL A 42 -7.65 -0.08 -29.54
CA VAL A 42 -6.95 -0.79 -30.62
C VAL A 42 -7.53 -2.19 -30.78
N LYS A 43 -7.83 -2.58 -32.02
CA LYS A 43 -8.29 -3.94 -32.35
C LYS A 43 -7.22 -4.95 -31.95
N ASN A 44 -7.63 -6.08 -31.38
CA ASN A 44 -6.72 -7.13 -30.88
C ASN A 44 -5.71 -7.64 -31.94
N CYS A 45 -6.12 -7.81 -33.20
CA CYS A 45 -5.22 -8.17 -34.31
C CYS A 45 -4.12 -7.14 -34.53
N ILE A 46 -4.49 -5.86 -34.62
CA ILE A 46 -3.55 -4.75 -34.77
C ILE A 46 -2.61 -4.68 -33.57
N LEU A 47 -3.14 -4.83 -32.35
CA LEU A 47 -2.33 -4.81 -31.13
C LEU A 47 -1.30 -5.95 -31.12
N SER A 48 -1.68 -7.17 -31.49
CA SER A 48 -0.79 -8.32 -31.59
C SER A 48 0.34 -8.08 -32.61
N GLU A 49 0.01 -7.54 -33.77
CA GLU A 49 0.99 -7.23 -34.82
C GLU A 49 1.96 -6.12 -34.39
N LEU A 50 1.44 -5.03 -33.81
CA LEU A 50 2.26 -3.93 -33.30
C LEU A 50 3.18 -4.40 -32.17
N LEU A 51 2.71 -5.28 -31.28
CA LEU A 51 3.54 -5.84 -30.21
C LEU A 51 4.75 -6.59 -30.77
N VAL A 52 4.53 -7.49 -31.73
CA VAL A 52 5.62 -8.25 -32.37
C VAL A 52 6.57 -7.32 -33.13
N GLU A 53 6.05 -6.33 -33.86
CA GLU A 53 6.89 -5.37 -34.59
C GLU A 53 7.76 -4.53 -33.65
N VAL A 54 7.21 -4.03 -32.55
CA VAL A 54 7.96 -3.27 -31.54
C VAL A 54 9.06 -4.14 -30.92
N ILE A 55 8.76 -5.39 -30.59
CA ILE A 55 9.77 -6.32 -30.05
C ILE A 55 10.89 -6.56 -31.06
N LYS A 56 10.57 -6.84 -32.33
CA LYS A 56 11.59 -7.04 -33.37
C LYS A 56 12.53 -5.84 -33.47
N ARG A 57 12.00 -4.62 -33.55
CA ARG A 57 12.81 -3.40 -33.59
C ARG A 57 13.70 -3.23 -32.36
N LEU A 58 13.21 -3.59 -31.17
CA LEU A 58 14.02 -3.56 -29.96
C LEU A 58 15.16 -4.58 -29.99
N LEU A 59 14.91 -5.78 -30.52
CA LEU A 59 15.95 -6.80 -30.71
C LEU A 59 17.00 -6.32 -31.73
N ASP A 60 16.58 -5.68 -32.82
CA ASP A 60 17.48 -5.12 -33.84
C ASP A 60 18.37 -4.00 -33.27
N CYS A 61 17.86 -3.24 -32.28
CA CYS A 61 18.64 -2.25 -31.54
C CYS A 61 19.60 -2.85 -30.51
N GLY A 62 19.64 -4.17 -30.35
CA GLY A 62 20.51 -4.86 -29.39
C GLY A 62 19.92 -5.04 -27.99
N PHE A 63 18.63 -4.74 -27.76
CA PHE A 63 18.01 -5.04 -26.48
C PHE A 63 17.70 -6.53 -26.33
N HIS A 64 17.80 -7.03 -25.10
CA HIS A 64 17.33 -8.37 -24.73
C HIS A 64 15.96 -8.26 -24.06
N VAL A 65 14.90 -8.24 -24.86
CA VAL A 65 13.53 -8.20 -24.35
C VAL A 65 13.18 -9.56 -23.74
N LYS A 66 12.79 -9.58 -22.46
CA LYS A 66 12.45 -10.80 -21.72
C LYS A 66 10.96 -10.95 -21.44
N ALA A 67 10.26 -9.83 -21.19
CA ALA A 67 8.86 -9.89 -20.83
C ALA A 67 8.09 -8.68 -21.36
N VAL A 68 6.79 -8.87 -21.55
CA VAL A 68 5.79 -7.85 -21.85
C VAL A 68 4.79 -7.84 -20.70
N ILE A 69 4.53 -6.64 -20.18
CA ILE A 69 3.61 -6.44 -19.05
C ILE A 69 2.42 -5.61 -19.53
N CYS A 70 1.20 -6.06 -19.26
CA CYS A 70 -0.03 -5.33 -19.56
C CYS A 70 -1.12 -5.58 -18.52
N ASP A 71 -2.19 -4.78 -18.54
CA ASP A 71 -3.38 -5.09 -17.74
C ASP A 71 -4.15 -6.28 -18.33
N GLN A 72 -5.10 -6.81 -17.55
CA GLN A 72 -5.99 -7.89 -18.00
C GLN A 72 -7.19 -7.39 -18.82
N GLY A 73 -7.03 -6.31 -19.57
CA GLY A 73 -8.05 -5.79 -20.47
C GLY A 73 -8.42 -6.81 -21.56
N THR A 74 -9.69 -6.84 -21.97
CA THR A 74 -10.21 -7.82 -22.93
C THR A 74 -9.44 -7.83 -24.25
N ASN A 75 -9.07 -6.66 -24.76
CA ASN A 75 -8.27 -6.54 -25.99
C ASN A 75 -6.82 -7.04 -25.81
N ASN A 76 -6.20 -6.79 -24.65
CA ASN A 76 -4.85 -7.27 -24.34
C ASN A 76 -4.83 -8.80 -24.25
N VAL A 77 -5.78 -9.39 -23.51
CA VAL A 77 -5.95 -10.84 -23.41
C VAL A 77 -6.20 -11.46 -24.79
N ALA A 78 -7.07 -10.85 -25.60
CA ALA A 78 -7.36 -11.34 -26.94
C ALA A 78 -6.14 -11.26 -27.88
N ALA A 79 -5.35 -10.18 -27.81
CA ALA A 79 -4.12 -10.05 -28.59
C ALA A 79 -3.08 -11.11 -28.20
N LEU A 80 -2.90 -11.37 -26.90
CA LEU A 80 -2.01 -12.43 -26.42
C LEU A 80 -2.48 -13.84 -26.85
N LYS A 81 -3.79 -14.07 -26.89
CA LYS A 81 -4.35 -15.32 -27.43
C LYS A 81 -4.07 -15.51 -28.92
N LEU A 82 -4.05 -14.44 -29.72
CA LEU A 82 -3.64 -14.51 -31.14
C LEU A 82 -2.16 -14.94 -31.29
N LEU A 83 -1.33 -14.62 -30.29
CA LEU A 83 0.05 -15.10 -30.17
C LEU A 83 0.16 -16.49 -29.54
N LYS A 84 -0.96 -17.21 -29.39
CA LYS A 84 -1.05 -18.55 -28.79
C LYS A 84 -0.54 -18.64 -27.34
N VAL A 85 -0.59 -17.52 -26.62
CA VAL A 85 -0.19 -17.47 -25.20
C VAL A 85 -1.34 -17.96 -24.32
N THR A 86 -1.04 -18.80 -23.33
CA THR A 86 -1.99 -19.34 -22.36
C THR A 86 -1.43 -19.25 -20.94
N LYS A 87 -2.23 -19.62 -19.92
CA LYS A 87 -1.74 -19.66 -18.53
C LYS A 87 -0.61 -20.68 -18.33
N ASP A 88 -0.63 -21.79 -19.09
CA ASP A 88 0.35 -22.89 -18.99
C ASP A 88 1.56 -22.67 -19.90
N LYS A 89 1.36 -21.92 -21.00
CA LYS A 89 2.41 -21.42 -21.88
C LYS A 89 2.37 -19.88 -21.91
N PRO A 90 2.84 -19.19 -20.84
CA PRO A 90 2.72 -17.74 -20.71
C PRO A 90 3.83 -16.99 -21.47
N PHE A 91 4.21 -17.48 -22.65
CA PHE A 91 5.20 -16.83 -23.52
C PHE A 91 4.86 -17.08 -24.99
N PHE A 92 5.41 -16.23 -25.85
CA PHE A 92 5.45 -16.39 -27.29
C PHE A 92 6.89 -16.19 -27.78
N GLU A 93 7.16 -16.53 -29.04
CA GLU A 93 8.51 -16.48 -29.59
C GLU A 93 8.61 -15.39 -30.67
N VAL A 94 9.69 -14.61 -30.60
CA VAL A 94 10.05 -13.60 -31.60
C VAL A 94 11.54 -13.75 -31.89
N ASN A 95 11.89 -14.03 -33.16
CA ASN A 95 13.27 -14.31 -33.58
C ASN A 95 13.96 -15.34 -32.66
N GLU A 96 13.29 -16.49 -32.44
CA GLU A 96 13.76 -17.61 -31.59
C GLU A 96 13.97 -17.27 -30.10
N ARG A 97 13.57 -16.07 -29.67
CA ARG A 97 13.63 -15.65 -28.27
C ARG A 97 12.25 -15.73 -27.63
N ARG A 98 12.19 -16.35 -26.45
CA ARG A 98 10.98 -16.39 -25.63
C ARG A 98 10.72 -15.03 -25.00
N ILE A 99 9.49 -14.55 -25.16
CA ILE A 99 9.00 -13.31 -24.55
C ILE A 99 7.86 -13.68 -23.61
N TYR A 100 8.09 -13.58 -22.31
CA TYR A 100 7.08 -13.88 -21.30
C TYR A 100 5.99 -12.80 -21.28
N SER A 101 4.74 -13.21 -21.11
CA SER A 101 3.62 -12.29 -20.94
C SER A 101 3.18 -12.30 -19.48
N ILE A 102 3.15 -11.13 -18.86
CA ILE A 102 2.81 -10.97 -17.45
C ILE A 102 1.66 -9.97 -17.33
N PHE A 103 0.61 -10.35 -16.59
CA PHE A 103 -0.44 -9.39 -16.25
C PHE A 103 -0.06 -8.58 -15.03
N ASP A 104 -0.45 -7.31 -15.05
CA ASP A 104 -0.17 -6.35 -13.99
C ASP A 104 -0.75 -6.79 -12.64
N THR A 105 0.14 -7.11 -11.70
CA THR A 105 -0.21 -7.60 -10.37
C THR A 105 -1.15 -6.64 -9.60
N PRO A 106 -0.86 -5.32 -9.48
CA PRO A 106 -1.79 -4.38 -8.84
C PRO A 106 -3.20 -4.43 -9.41
N HIS A 107 -3.35 -4.52 -10.74
CA HIS A 107 -4.65 -4.65 -11.41
C HIS A 107 -5.35 -5.99 -11.12
N LEU A 108 -4.62 -7.10 -11.06
CA LEU A 108 -5.18 -8.39 -10.68
C LEU A 108 -5.74 -8.35 -9.25
N PHE A 109 -5.03 -7.75 -8.29
CA PHE A 109 -5.51 -7.60 -6.91
C PHE A 109 -6.70 -6.64 -6.79
N LYS A 110 -6.73 -5.56 -7.58
CA LYS A 110 -7.92 -4.72 -7.72
C LYS A 110 -9.14 -5.55 -8.17
N ASN A 111 -8.96 -6.41 -9.16
CA ASN A 111 -10.03 -7.27 -9.65
C ASN A 111 -10.44 -8.31 -8.60
N LEU A 112 -9.48 -8.93 -7.88
CA LEU A 112 -9.76 -9.83 -6.75
C LEU A 112 -10.66 -9.16 -5.70
N ARG A 113 -10.31 -7.94 -5.29
CA ARG A 113 -11.14 -7.14 -4.37
C ARG A 113 -12.54 -6.92 -4.92
N ASN A 114 -12.65 -6.52 -6.19
CA ASN A 114 -13.95 -6.24 -6.82
C ASN A 114 -14.84 -7.50 -6.87
N HIS A 115 -14.25 -8.66 -7.16
CA HIS A 115 -14.96 -9.94 -7.16
C HIS A 115 -15.36 -10.37 -5.74
N LEU A 116 -14.45 -10.27 -4.75
CA LEU A 116 -14.73 -10.62 -3.36
C LEU A 116 -15.86 -9.76 -2.77
N LYS A 117 -15.86 -8.46 -3.09
CA LYS A 117 -16.93 -7.53 -2.68
C LYS A 117 -18.29 -7.90 -3.30
N LYS A 118 -18.30 -8.47 -4.52
CA LYS A 118 -19.52 -8.83 -5.24
C LYS A 118 -20.10 -10.16 -4.77
N SER A 119 -19.23 -11.14 -4.49
CA SER A 119 -19.62 -12.44 -3.94
C SER A 119 -18.44 -13.05 -3.18
N ASN A 120 -18.76 -13.80 -2.13
CA ASN A 120 -17.82 -14.54 -1.30
C ASN A 120 -16.99 -15.52 -2.15
N PHE A 121 -15.81 -15.89 -1.64
CA PHE A 121 -14.98 -16.91 -2.27
C PHE A 121 -15.08 -18.24 -1.52
N ILE A 122 -14.75 -19.33 -2.21
CA ILE A 122 -14.44 -20.62 -1.62
C ILE A 122 -12.92 -20.78 -1.67
N PHE A 123 -12.28 -20.61 -0.52
CA PHE A 123 -10.83 -20.70 -0.31
C PHE A 123 -10.55 -21.91 0.58
N GLU A 124 -9.64 -22.80 0.18
CA GLU A 124 -9.36 -24.06 0.91
C GLU A 124 -10.65 -24.87 1.22
N CYS A 125 -11.51 -25.03 0.21
CA CYS A 125 -12.80 -25.72 0.28
C CYS A 125 -13.83 -25.14 1.27
N LYS A 126 -13.58 -23.95 1.81
CA LYS A 126 -14.45 -23.28 2.78
C LYS A 126 -14.75 -21.85 2.37
N GLU A 127 -15.86 -21.32 2.84
CA GLU A 127 -16.31 -19.97 2.49
C GLU A 127 -15.51 -18.89 3.23
N VAL A 128 -15.19 -17.81 2.51
CA VAL A 128 -14.61 -16.58 3.05
C VAL A 128 -15.43 -15.39 2.59
N SER A 129 -15.65 -14.42 3.47
CA SER A 129 -16.61 -13.35 3.22
C SER A 129 -15.99 -11.95 3.26
N PHE A 130 -16.41 -11.11 2.31
CA PHE A 130 -16.14 -9.67 2.38
C PHE A 130 -16.84 -9.01 3.58
N GLN A 131 -17.89 -9.63 4.12
CA GLN A 131 -18.61 -9.11 5.28
C GLN A 131 -17.72 -9.06 6.52
N ASP A 132 -16.81 -10.03 6.71
CA ASP A 132 -15.84 -10.03 7.82
C ASP A 132 -14.95 -8.78 7.80
N LEU A 133 -14.56 -8.30 6.62
CA LEU A 133 -13.76 -7.08 6.46
C LEU A 133 -14.57 -5.83 6.82
N ARG A 134 -15.86 -5.82 6.47
CA ARG A 134 -16.78 -4.72 6.80
C ARG A 134 -17.03 -4.66 8.30
N ASP A 135 -17.38 -5.79 8.91
CA ASP A 135 -17.71 -5.88 10.33
C ASP A 135 -16.53 -5.48 11.21
N VAL A 136 -15.32 -5.97 10.89
CA VAL A 136 -14.11 -5.61 11.64
C VAL A 136 -13.75 -4.14 11.45
N TYR A 137 -13.96 -3.58 10.26
CA TYR A 137 -13.79 -2.15 10.05
C TYR A 137 -14.80 -1.33 10.88
N ASP A 138 -16.06 -1.77 10.97
CA ASP A 138 -17.07 -1.07 11.77
C ASP A 138 -16.81 -1.20 13.29
N ILE A 139 -16.27 -2.33 13.75
CA ILE A 139 -15.77 -2.50 15.12
C ILE A 139 -14.62 -1.52 15.39
N ASP A 140 -13.61 -1.51 14.52
CA ASP A 140 -12.42 -0.65 14.66
C ASP A 140 -12.74 0.85 14.52
N LYS A 141 -13.72 1.21 13.69
CA LYS A 141 -14.14 2.61 13.48
C LYS A 141 -14.78 3.21 14.73
N LYS A 142 -15.37 2.39 15.60
CA LYS A 142 -16.01 2.82 16.86
C LYS A 142 -15.00 3.04 18.00
N SER A 143 -13.73 2.70 17.82
CA SER A 143 -12.72 2.84 18.88
C SER A 143 -12.41 4.31 19.18
N CYS A 144 -12.47 4.71 20.45
CA CYS A 144 -12.31 6.10 20.90
C CYS A 144 -10.84 6.52 21.02
N THR A 145 -9.98 5.60 21.42
CA THR A 145 -8.55 5.85 21.71
C THR A 145 -7.66 5.40 20.55
N SER A 146 -7.64 4.09 20.27
CA SER A 146 -6.72 3.47 19.31
C SER A 146 -7.45 2.59 18.30
N ARG A 147 -7.19 2.88 17.02
CA ARG A 147 -7.61 2.08 15.88
C ARG A 147 -6.46 1.18 15.44
N SER A 148 -6.75 -0.07 15.15
CA SER A 148 -5.88 -1.03 14.45
C SER A 148 -5.80 -0.74 12.94
N LEU A 149 -6.90 -0.33 12.30
CA LEU A 149 -6.98 -0.16 10.84
C LEU A 149 -6.72 1.29 10.38
N LEU A 150 -5.58 1.87 10.76
CA LEU A 150 -5.26 3.30 10.54
C LEU A 150 -5.30 3.78 9.09
N LYS A 151 -5.05 2.89 8.12
CA LYS A 151 -5.04 3.21 6.68
C LYS A 151 -6.40 3.00 6.01
N ILE A 152 -7.29 2.23 6.63
CA ILE A 152 -8.58 1.85 6.06
C ILE A 152 -9.61 2.93 6.34
N THR A 153 -10.44 3.18 5.35
CA THR A 153 -11.47 4.23 5.35
C THR A 153 -12.73 3.71 4.67
N ASP A 154 -13.81 4.49 4.74
CA ASP A 154 -15.09 4.13 4.10
C ASP A 154 -14.93 3.88 2.59
N ASN A 155 -13.98 4.58 1.94
CA ASN A 155 -13.65 4.38 0.52
C ASN A 155 -13.07 2.99 0.21
N HIS A 156 -12.55 2.27 1.21
CA HIS A 156 -12.05 0.90 1.03
C HIS A 156 -13.20 -0.10 1.05
N ILE A 157 -14.09 0.02 2.05
CA ILE A 157 -15.19 -0.91 2.31
C ILE A 157 -16.37 -0.66 1.36
N ASN A 158 -16.70 0.61 1.12
CA ASN A 158 -17.80 1.07 0.29
C ASN A 158 -17.27 1.99 -0.85
N PRO A 159 -16.41 1.48 -1.75
CA PRO A 159 -15.86 2.25 -2.86
C PRO A 159 -16.94 2.66 -3.87
N GLY A 160 -16.93 3.93 -4.28
CA GLY A 160 -17.64 4.39 -5.47
C GLY A 160 -16.93 3.99 -6.78
N PRO A 161 -17.46 4.35 -7.96
CA PRO A 161 -16.92 3.93 -9.25
C PRO A 161 -15.44 4.28 -9.47
N PHE A 162 -15.00 5.47 -9.04
CA PHE A 162 -13.61 5.88 -9.15
C PHE A 162 -12.69 5.14 -8.16
N GLN A 163 -13.17 4.90 -6.93
CA GLN A 163 -12.45 4.17 -5.89
C GLN A 163 -12.31 2.68 -6.21
N LEU A 164 -13.27 2.12 -6.97
CA LEU A 164 -13.18 0.75 -7.50
C LEU A 164 -12.00 0.56 -8.46
N MET A 165 -11.53 1.64 -9.09
CA MET A 165 -10.38 1.62 -9.98
C MET A 165 -9.03 1.74 -9.26
N SER A 166 -9.01 2.08 -7.97
CA SER A 166 -7.76 2.29 -7.22
C SER A 166 -7.12 0.98 -6.75
N CYS A 167 -5.97 0.63 -7.32
CA CYS A 167 -5.15 -0.50 -6.87
C CYS A 167 -4.65 -0.30 -5.43
N LYS A 168 -4.31 0.93 -5.05
CA LYS A 168 -3.88 1.28 -3.68
C LYS A 168 -4.91 0.88 -2.63
N LEU A 169 -6.19 1.22 -2.84
CA LEU A 169 -7.26 0.88 -1.89
C LEU A 169 -7.46 -0.64 -1.80
N ALA A 170 -7.33 -1.36 -2.91
CA ALA A 170 -7.45 -2.82 -2.94
C ALA A 170 -6.29 -3.49 -2.18
N MET A 171 -5.05 -3.09 -2.44
CA MET A 171 -3.87 -3.64 -1.76
C MET A 171 -3.89 -3.37 -0.25
N GLN A 172 -4.39 -2.20 0.19
CA GLN A 172 -4.52 -1.89 1.61
C GLN A 172 -5.53 -2.80 2.33
N LEU A 173 -6.57 -3.28 1.65
CA LEU A 173 -7.49 -4.29 2.19
C LEU A 173 -6.81 -5.66 2.32
N PHE A 174 -5.98 -6.04 1.36
CA PHE A 174 -5.18 -7.27 1.40
C PHE A 174 -3.87 -7.10 2.17
N SER A 175 -3.94 -6.50 3.37
CA SER A 175 -2.76 -6.23 4.20
C SER A 175 -2.70 -7.15 5.41
N ASN A 176 -1.47 -7.39 5.90
CA ASN A 176 -1.27 -8.08 7.18
C ASN A 176 -2.07 -7.40 8.30
N THR A 177 -2.08 -6.05 8.37
CA THR A 177 -2.86 -5.31 9.37
C THR A 177 -4.35 -5.67 9.35
N MET A 178 -4.96 -5.82 8.16
CA MET A 178 -6.35 -6.25 8.04
C MET A 178 -6.55 -7.67 8.57
N SER A 179 -5.68 -8.61 8.17
CA SER A 179 -5.72 -9.99 8.68
C SER A 179 -5.62 -10.02 10.22
N THR A 180 -4.66 -9.29 10.80
CA THR A 180 -4.46 -9.25 12.25
C THR A 180 -5.63 -8.66 13.01
N ALA A 181 -6.29 -7.64 12.44
CA ALA A 181 -7.48 -7.05 13.06
C ALA A 181 -8.64 -8.05 13.06
N ILE A 182 -8.84 -8.80 11.96
CA ILE A 182 -9.89 -9.83 11.89
C ILE A 182 -9.62 -10.94 12.92
N LYS A 183 -8.39 -11.49 12.96
CA LYS A 183 -8.02 -12.53 13.94
C LYS A 183 -8.23 -12.06 15.38
N THR A 184 -7.75 -10.86 15.70
CA THR A 184 -7.90 -10.27 17.02
C THR A 184 -9.38 -10.12 17.38
N SER A 185 -10.21 -9.60 16.48
CA SER A 185 -11.66 -9.45 16.73
C SER A 185 -12.37 -10.79 16.91
N VAL A 186 -11.92 -11.88 16.28
CA VAL A 186 -12.46 -13.22 16.53
C VAL A 186 -12.02 -13.72 17.91
N TYR A 187 -10.73 -13.61 18.25
CA TYR A 187 -10.21 -14.08 19.54
C TYR A 187 -10.78 -13.32 20.75
N THR A 188 -11.10 -12.03 20.57
CA THR A 188 -11.81 -11.23 21.58
C THR A 188 -13.31 -11.51 21.64
N GLY A 189 -13.87 -12.27 20.68
CA GLY A 189 -15.30 -12.54 20.57
C GLY A 189 -16.14 -11.36 20.05
N GLN A 190 -15.50 -10.26 19.62
CA GLN A 190 -16.21 -9.11 19.04
C GLN A 190 -16.74 -9.38 17.63
N LEU A 191 -16.02 -10.19 16.84
CA LEU A 191 -16.49 -10.68 15.55
C LEU A 191 -17.04 -12.10 15.70
N LYS A 192 -18.36 -12.22 15.69
CA LYS A 192 -19.07 -13.50 15.70
C LYS A 192 -19.28 -14.02 14.28
N SER A 193 -18.19 -14.43 13.63
CA SER A 193 -18.21 -14.95 12.26
C SER A 193 -17.65 -16.36 12.19
N THR A 194 -18.38 -17.26 11.53
CA THR A 194 -17.92 -18.62 11.23
C THR A 194 -16.83 -18.65 10.16
N THR A 195 -16.74 -17.60 9.33
CA THR A 195 -15.72 -17.47 8.26
C THR A 195 -14.53 -16.60 8.65
N GLY A 196 -14.62 -15.85 9.76
CA GLY A 196 -13.66 -14.80 10.13
C GLY A 196 -12.19 -15.23 10.14
N ILE A 197 -11.85 -16.35 10.78
CA ILE A 197 -10.46 -16.85 10.83
C ILE A 197 -9.95 -17.21 9.43
N LEU A 198 -10.77 -17.89 8.63
CA LEU A 198 -10.37 -18.30 7.29
C LEU A 198 -10.25 -17.08 6.36
N THR A 199 -11.17 -16.12 6.46
CA THR A 199 -11.05 -14.84 5.76
C THR A 199 -9.74 -14.15 6.12
N ALA A 200 -9.40 -14.07 7.41
CA ALA A 200 -8.13 -13.48 7.84
C ALA A 200 -6.92 -14.22 7.27
N ASN A 201 -6.94 -15.56 7.23
CA ASN A 201 -5.87 -16.36 6.65
C ASN A 201 -5.73 -16.12 5.14
N MET A 202 -6.84 -16.04 4.39
CA MET A 202 -6.81 -15.68 2.97
C MET A 202 -6.23 -14.26 2.77
N ILE A 203 -6.63 -13.29 3.58
CA ILE A 203 -6.10 -11.91 3.50
C ILE A 203 -4.58 -11.89 3.75
N LYS A 204 -4.08 -12.66 4.71
CA LYS A 204 -2.63 -12.81 4.94
C LYS A 204 -1.93 -13.48 3.76
N TYR A 205 -2.51 -14.54 3.23
CA TYR A 205 -2.01 -15.25 2.05
C TYR A 205 -1.86 -14.30 0.85
N PHE A 206 -2.89 -13.48 0.60
CA PHE A 206 -2.87 -12.45 -0.43
C PHE A 206 -1.88 -11.31 -0.16
N ASN A 207 -1.69 -10.90 1.10
CA ASN A 207 -0.63 -9.96 1.48
C ASN A 207 0.76 -10.51 1.11
N ASP A 208 1.04 -11.76 1.49
CA ASP A 208 2.34 -12.38 1.27
C ASP A 208 2.62 -12.57 -0.22
N LEU A 209 1.59 -12.93 -0.98
CA LEU A 209 1.68 -12.99 -2.44
C LEU A 209 1.94 -11.61 -3.08
N LEU A 210 1.29 -10.56 -2.59
CA LEU A 210 1.60 -9.19 -3.02
C LEU A 210 3.04 -8.80 -2.72
N ASP A 211 3.54 -9.14 -1.53
CA ASP A 211 4.91 -8.85 -1.12
C ASP A 211 5.91 -9.55 -2.05
N VAL A 212 5.70 -10.84 -2.40
CA VAL A 212 6.56 -11.58 -3.33
C VAL A 212 6.47 -11.04 -4.76
N LEU A 213 5.27 -10.67 -5.23
CA LEU A 213 5.07 -10.17 -6.59
C LEU A 213 5.42 -8.69 -6.79
N ASN A 214 5.78 -7.98 -5.72
CA ASN A 214 6.12 -6.56 -5.75
C ASN A 214 7.41 -6.25 -4.98
N SER A 215 8.35 -7.19 -4.94
CA SER A 215 9.64 -7.01 -4.28
C SER A 215 10.53 -6.01 -5.03
N MET A 216 11.12 -5.08 -4.27
CA MET A 216 12.00 -4.02 -4.77
C MET A 216 13.39 -4.02 -4.13
N SER A 217 13.66 -4.93 -3.18
CA SER A 217 14.89 -4.95 -2.39
C SER A 217 15.48 -6.36 -2.35
N LEU A 218 16.81 -6.49 -2.34
CA LEU A 218 17.49 -7.78 -2.18
C LEU A 218 17.29 -8.38 -0.79
N TYR A 219 17.34 -7.52 0.23
CA TYR A 219 17.24 -7.91 1.63
C TYR A 219 16.16 -7.10 2.32
N HIS A 220 15.37 -7.78 3.16
CA HIS A 220 14.30 -7.22 3.96
C HIS A 220 14.01 -8.18 5.13
N SER A 221 13.55 -7.65 6.27
CA SER A 221 13.21 -8.47 7.45
C SER A 221 12.11 -9.50 7.18
N ASN A 222 11.05 -9.10 6.46
CA ASN A 222 10.11 -10.03 5.83
C ASN A 222 10.73 -10.67 4.59
N PRO A 223 10.98 -12.00 4.57
CA PRO A 223 11.56 -12.68 3.42
C PRO A 223 10.72 -12.57 2.14
N PHE A 224 9.39 -12.45 2.24
CA PHE A 224 8.52 -12.29 1.07
C PHE A 224 8.71 -10.95 0.34
N LYS A 225 9.33 -9.95 0.97
CA LYS A 225 9.66 -8.67 0.32
C LYS A 225 11.04 -8.65 -0.33
N CYS A 226 11.85 -9.70 -0.12
CA CYS A 226 13.15 -9.85 -0.76
C CYS A 226 13.00 -10.25 -2.23
N ALA A 227 14.03 -9.96 -3.03
CA ALA A 227 14.10 -10.42 -4.40
C ALA A 227 13.92 -11.94 -4.49
N LEU A 228 13.23 -12.40 -5.53
CA LEU A 228 13.05 -13.82 -5.77
C LEU A 228 14.42 -14.43 -6.07
N SER A 229 14.85 -15.42 -5.27
CA SER A 229 16.19 -15.99 -5.28
C SER A 229 16.20 -17.44 -4.79
N THR A 230 17.17 -18.25 -5.24
CA THR A 230 17.45 -19.60 -4.72
C THR A 230 17.89 -19.62 -3.27
N GLU A 231 18.43 -18.51 -2.77
CA GLU A 231 18.73 -18.35 -1.34
C GLU A 231 17.47 -18.37 -0.47
N ARG A 232 16.29 -18.21 -1.07
CA ARG A 232 14.99 -18.14 -0.38
C ARG A 232 13.99 -19.09 -1.05
N PRO A 233 14.23 -20.41 -1.00
CA PRO A 233 13.40 -21.40 -1.72
C PRO A 233 11.92 -21.33 -1.31
N GLN A 234 11.64 -20.94 -0.06
CA GLN A 234 10.29 -20.71 0.46
C GLN A 234 9.45 -19.75 -0.40
N GLN A 235 10.05 -18.77 -1.10
CA GLN A 235 9.31 -17.89 -2.01
C GLN A 235 8.86 -18.64 -3.26
N LEU A 236 9.74 -19.46 -3.84
CA LEU A 236 9.44 -20.25 -5.04
C LEU A 236 8.38 -21.31 -4.75
N GLU A 237 8.52 -22.03 -3.63
CA GLU A 237 7.52 -22.99 -3.16
C GLU A 237 6.17 -22.31 -2.89
N PHE A 238 6.19 -21.10 -2.30
CA PHE A 238 4.98 -20.33 -2.08
C PHE A 238 4.28 -19.92 -3.38
N LEU A 239 5.03 -19.51 -4.41
CA LEU A 239 4.47 -19.18 -5.73
C LEU A 239 3.87 -20.42 -6.42
N GLN A 240 4.51 -21.59 -6.30
CA GLN A 240 3.96 -22.86 -6.80
C GLN A 240 2.66 -23.23 -6.08
N LYS A 241 2.63 -23.10 -4.75
CA LYS A 241 1.41 -23.27 -3.95
C LYS A 241 0.32 -22.26 -4.35
N ALA A 242 0.70 -21.04 -4.70
CA ALA A 242 -0.23 -20.01 -5.15
C ALA A 242 -0.91 -20.38 -6.46
N ILE A 243 -0.19 -20.98 -7.41
CA ILE A 243 -0.80 -21.47 -8.65
C ILE A 243 -1.94 -22.46 -8.32
N ILE A 244 -1.65 -23.49 -7.52
CA ILE A 244 -2.64 -24.50 -7.10
C ILE A 244 -3.81 -23.86 -6.34
N THR A 245 -3.52 -22.90 -5.47
CA THR A 245 -4.54 -22.19 -4.69
C THR A 245 -5.47 -21.41 -5.61
N PHE A 246 -4.94 -20.69 -6.59
CA PHE A 246 -5.76 -19.93 -7.54
C PHE A 246 -6.52 -20.84 -8.50
N GLU A 247 -5.98 -21.99 -8.89
CA GLU A 247 -6.72 -22.99 -9.68
C GLU A 247 -7.95 -23.52 -8.95
N ASN A 248 -7.82 -23.75 -7.64
CA ASN A 248 -8.91 -24.24 -6.80
C ASN A 248 -9.82 -23.14 -6.23
N LEU A 249 -9.42 -21.86 -6.31
CA LEU A 249 -10.21 -20.74 -5.84
C LEU A 249 -11.50 -20.61 -6.65
N LYS A 250 -12.65 -20.56 -5.97
CA LYS A 250 -13.96 -20.39 -6.62
C LYS A 250 -14.66 -19.14 -6.09
N GLN A 251 -15.48 -18.52 -6.93
CA GLN A 251 -16.42 -17.50 -6.50
C GLN A 251 -17.75 -18.19 -6.16
N LYS A 252 -18.28 -17.96 -4.95
CA LYS A 252 -19.56 -18.55 -4.52
C LYS A 252 -20.67 -18.08 -5.46
N THR A 253 -21.45 -19.04 -5.96
CA THR A 253 -22.61 -18.77 -6.81
C THR A 253 -23.79 -18.31 -5.96
N SER A 254 -24.58 -17.37 -6.49
CA SER A 254 -25.85 -17.01 -5.87
C SER A 254 -26.89 -18.04 -6.32
N ALA A 255 -27.56 -18.70 -5.37
CA ALA A 255 -28.57 -19.73 -5.64
C ALA A 255 -29.74 -19.26 -6.54
N ASN A 256 -29.94 -17.94 -6.68
CA ASN A 256 -31.14 -17.37 -7.32
C ASN A 256 -31.02 -17.09 -8.83
N LYS A 257 -29.95 -17.52 -9.50
CA LYS A 257 -29.86 -17.42 -10.97
C LYS A 257 -29.15 -18.66 -11.48
N GLY A 258 -29.84 -19.48 -12.28
CA GLY A 258 -29.29 -20.64 -13.00
C GLY A 258 -28.20 -20.30 -14.03
N LYS A 259 -27.27 -19.42 -13.67
CA LYS A 259 -26.09 -19.07 -14.45
C LYS A 259 -24.97 -20.04 -14.09
N GLN A 260 -24.38 -20.63 -15.12
CA GLN A 260 -23.15 -21.40 -15.05
C GLN A 260 -22.10 -20.70 -14.17
N GLU A 261 -21.35 -21.53 -13.43
CA GLU A 261 -20.17 -21.11 -12.69
C GLU A 261 -19.25 -20.33 -13.63
N THR A 262 -19.07 -19.03 -13.36
CA THR A 262 -18.14 -18.20 -14.14
C THR A 262 -16.97 -17.89 -13.25
N ARG A 263 -15.90 -18.69 -13.42
CA ARG A 263 -14.61 -18.46 -12.79
C ARG A 263 -14.12 -17.05 -13.18
N PRO A 264 -13.82 -16.16 -12.20
CA PRO A 264 -13.28 -14.85 -12.48
C PRO A 264 -12.01 -14.92 -13.33
N VAL A 265 -11.96 -14.16 -14.43
CA VAL A 265 -10.81 -14.15 -15.35
C VAL A 265 -9.52 -13.78 -14.61
N CYS A 266 -9.59 -12.94 -13.57
CA CYS A 266 -8.42 -12.59 -12.76
C CYS A 266 -7.79 -13.76 -12.00
N PHE A 267 -8.52 -14.86 -11.77
CA PHE A 267 -7.94 -16.05 -11.15
C PHE A 267 -6.99 -16.74 -12.13
N ASP A 268 -7.42 -16.93 -13.38
CA ASP A 268 -6.54 -17.47 -14.43
C ASP A 268 -5.43 -16.49 -14.82
N GLY A 269 -5.71 -15.19 -14.75
CA GLY A 269 -4.69 -14.15 -14.90
C GLY A 269 -3.60 -14.25 -13.83
N MET A 270 -3.96 -14.61 -12.60
CA MET A 270 -2.98 -14.85 -11.54
C MET A 270 -2.14 -16.10 -11.83
N CYS A 271 -2.76 -17.23 -12.18
CA CYS A 271 -2.02 -18.45 -12.56
C CYS A 271 -1.04 -18.17 -13.72
N TRP A 272 -1.50 -17.44 -14.74
CA TRP A 272 -0.68 -17.00 -15.87
C TRP A 272 0.53 -16.18 -15.40
N THR A 273 0.30 -15.12 -14.60
CA THR A 273 1.38 -14.26 -14.10
C THR A 273 2.38 -15.05 -13.24
N LEU A 274 1.91 -15.96 -12.39
CA LEU A 274 2.77 -16.79 -11.55
C LEU A 274 3.64 -17.74 -12.37
N ASN A 275 3.04 -18.46 -13.33
CA ASN A 275 3.78 -19.32 -14.25
C ASN A 275 4.82 -18.51 -15.06
N ALA A 276 4.44 -17.34 -15.57
CA ALA A 276 5.33 -16.46 -16.31
C ALA A 276 6.55 -16.05 -15.50
N ILE A 277 6.34 -15.64 -14.24
CA ILE A 277 7.43 -15.21 -13.35
C ILE A 277 8.35 -16.37 -12.99
N LEU A 278 7.81 -17.55 -12.68
CA LEU A 278 8.62 -18.74 -12.37
C LEU A 278 9.46 -19.19 -13.56
N MET A 279 8.87 -19.23 -14.77
CA MET A 279 9.59 -19.60 -15.98
C MET A 279 10.63 -18.56 -16.38
N LEU A 280 10.28 -17.26 -16.30
CA LEU A 280 11.21 -16.17 -16.52
C LEU A 280 12.38 -16.26 -15.55
N TYR A 281 12.11 -16.45 -14.25
CA TYR A 281 13.17 -16.57 -13.25
C TYR A 281 14.12 -17.71 -13.58
N LYS A 282 13.60 -18.90 -13.89
CA LYS A 282 14.41 -20.04 -14.30
C LYS A 282 15.30 -19.71 -15.51
N GLU A 283 14.75 -19.09 -16.55
CA GLU A 283 15.54 -18.65 -17.70
C GLU A 283 16.61 -17.61 -17.34
N GLN A 284 16.32 -16.70 -16.40
CA GLN A 284 17.33 -15.75 -15.92
C GLN A 284 18.44 -16.45 -15.11
N GLN A 285 18.12 -17.51 -14.37
CA GLN A 285 19.11 -18.33 -13.68
C GLN A 285 20.04 -19.05 -14.65
N ASP A 286 19.47 -19.64 -15.71
CA ASP A 286 20.25 -20.30 -16.78
C ASP A 286 21.21 -19.31 -17.47
N MET A 287 20.91 -18.01 -17.42
CA MET A 287 21.77 -16.92 -17.91
C MET A 287 22.78 -16.40 -16.87
N GLY A 288 22.81 -16.94 -15.65
CA GLY A 288 23.72 -16.56 -14.57
C GLY A 288 23.21 -15.49 -13.61
N PHE A 289 21.95 -15.07 -13.69
CA PHE A 289 21.37 -14.13 -12.71
C PHE A 289 20.90 -14.88 -11.45
N THR A 290 21.30 -14.40 -10.28
CA THR A 290 20.97 -15.04 -9.00
C THR A 290 19.59 -14.67 -8.46
N TYR A 291 19.07 -13.50 -8.84
CA TYR A 291 17.80 -12.97 -8.35
C TYR A 291 16.95 -12.31 -9.44
N ILE A 292 15.69 -12.02 -9.12
CA ILE A 292 14.85 -11.10 -9.91
C ILE A 292 14.00 -10.22 -8.98
N LEU A 293 13.94 -8.92 -9.29
CA LEU A 293 13.08 -7.96 -8.58
C LEU A 293 11.70 -7.94 -9.25
N THR A 294 10.75 -8.65 -8.67
CA THR A 294 9.38 -8.79 -9.21
C THR A 294 8.61 -7.48 -9.29
N GLY A 295 8.92 -6.48 -8.45
CA GLY A 295 8.39 -5.11 -8.57
C GLY A 295 8.83 -4.37 -9.84
N ARG A 296 9.69 -4.97 -10.66
CA ARG A 296 9.99 -4.53 -12.03
C ARG A 296 9.07 -5.11 -13.09
N LEU A 297 8.29 -6.13 -12.75
CA LEU A 297 7.36 -6.86 -13.62
C LEU A 297 5.90 -6.39 -13.45
N ASN A 298 5.72 -5.09 -13.22
CA ASN A 298 4.42 -4.43 -13.15
C ASN A 298 4.37 -3.20 -14.07
N SER A 299 3.17 -2.70 -14.31
CA SER A 299 2.88 -1.57 -15.20
C SER A 299 2.75 -0.22 -14.48
N ASP A 300 2.85 -0.17 -13.14
CA ASP A 300 2.82 1.08 -12.36
C ASP A 300 3.77 2.16 -12.91
N VAL A 301 4.91 1.72 -13.42
CA VAL A 301 5.91 2.58 -14.05
C VAL A 301 5.37 3.37 -15.25
N ILE A 302 4.46 2.79 -16.05
CA ILE A 302 3.85 3.46 -17.21
C ILE A 302 2.72 4.39 -16.77
N GLU A 303 1.98 4.02 -15.73
CA GLU A 303 0.94 4.88 -15.15
C GLU A 303 1.54 6.17 -14.56
N ASN A 304 2.71 6.05 -13.92
CA ASN A 304 3.49 7.18 -13.46
C ASN A 304 3.92 8.07 -14.64
N THR A 305 4.37 7.48 -15.75
CA THR A 305 4.71 8.21 -16.98
C THR A 305 3.48 8.94 -17.55
N PHE A 306 2.30 8.31 -17.59
CA PHE A 306 1.06 8.98 -17.99
C PHE A 306 0.68 10.15 -17.06
N SER A 307 1.01 10.07 -15.78
CA SER A 307 0.78 11.16 -14.84
C SER A 307 1.66 12.37 -15.16
N ILE A 308 2.92 12.15 -15.54
CA ILE A 308 3.81 13.21 -16.06
C ILE A 308 3.23 13.81 -17.34
N PHE A 309 2.68 12.97 -18.23
CA PHE A 309 2.07 13.45 -19.47
C PHE A 309 0.85 14.37 -19.22
N ARG A 310 0.05 14.06 -18.19
CA ARG A 310 -1.10 14.87 -17.77
C ARG A 310 -0.69 16.15 -17.03
N GLN A 311 0.44 16.15 -16.31
CA GLN A 311 0.91 17.34 -15.58
C GLN A 311 1.22 18.52 -16.50
N ARG A 312 1.67 18.27 -17.73
CA ARG A 312 1.98 19.32 -18.69
C ARG A 312 0.73 20.11 -19.08
N GLY A 313 0.83 21.44 -18.94
CA GLY A 313 -0.29 22.36 -19.16
C GLY A 313 -1.25 22.50 -17.96
N GLY A 314 -0.74 22.39 -16.72
CA GLY A 314 -1.53 22.66 -15.50
C GLY A 314 -2.37 21.48 -15.01
N TYR A 315 -1.86 20.24 -15.14
CA TYR A 315 -2.59 19.01 -14.78
C TYR A 315 -3.86 18.80 -15.63
N ASN A 316 -3.71 18.87 -16.95
CA ASN A 316 -4.78 18.54 -17.88
C ASN A 316 -5.08 17.03 -17.86
N ARG A 317 -6.24 16.66 -17.32
CA ARG A 317 -6.70 15.26 -17.25
C ARG A 317 -6.86 14.61 -18.62
N ASN A 318 -7.22 15.39 -19.63
CA ASN A 318 -7.53 14.94 -20.98
C ASN A 318 -6.70 15.74 -22.00
N PRO A 319 -5.38 15.44 -22.12
CA PRO A 319 -4.53 16.14 -23.07
C PRO A 319 -4.96 15.86 -24.51
N THR A 320 -4.87 16.87 -25.38
CA THR A 320 -5.07 16.68 -26.82
C THR A 320 -3.95 15.81 -27.40
N ALA A 321 -4.19 15.15 -28.54
CA ALA A 321 -3.15 14.42 -29.27
C ALA A 321 -1.89 15.26 -29.55
N ARG A 322 -2.05 16.56 -29.81
CA ARG A 322 -0.95 17.51 -30.00
C ARG A 322 -0.15 17.69 -28.70
N THR A 323 -0.84 17.97 -27.59
CA THR A 323 -0.22 18.13 -26.27
C THR A 323 0.52 16.86 -25.85
N PHE A 324 -0.11 15.71 -26.04
CA PHE A 324 0.47 14.41 -25.76
C PHE A 324 1.75 14.17 -26.59
N ARG A 325 1.69 14.36 -27.92
CA ARG A 325 2.85 14.20 -28.82
C ARG A 325 4.03 15.08 -28.44
N THR A 326 3.78 16.36 -28.15
CA THR A 326 4.84 17.28 -27.71
C THR A 326 5.43 16.83 -26.39
N THR A 327 4.59 16.37 -25.47
CA THR A 327 5.02 15.92 -24.15
C THR A 327 5.84 14.63 -24.23
N PHE A 328 5.39 13.65 -25.03
CA PHE A 328 6.12 12.43 -25.32
C PHE A 328 7.52 12.75 -25.90
N ARG A 329 7.58 13.61 -26.92
CA ARG A 329 8.83 14.01 -27.57
C ARG A 329 9.85 14.58 -26.58
N ILE A 330 9.41 15.49 -25.72
CA ILE A 330 10.30 16.09 -24.72
C ILE A 330 10.76 15.04 -23.71
N ASN A 331 9.86 14.19 -23.20
CA ASN A 331 10.22 13.15 -22.23
C ASN A 331 11.21 12.11 -22.81
N ALA A 332 11.08 11.80 -24.10
CA ALA A 332 12.01 10.89 -24.78
C ALA A 332 13.40 11.52 -25.03
N LYS A 333 13.47 12.84 -25.22
CA LYS A 333 14.72 13.54 -25.54
C LYS A 333 15.47 14.07 -24.32
N MET A 334 14.77 14.62 -23.32
CA MET A 334 15.37 15.41 -22.25
C MET A 334 16.49 14.66 -21.51
N SER A 335 16.32 13.36 -21.26
CA SER A 335 17.32 12.54 -20.58
C SER A 335 18.49 12.09 -21.46
N LEU A 336 18.43 12.33 -22.78
CA LEU A 336 19.44 11.92 -23.76
C LEU A 336 20.24 13.11 -24.32
N MET A 337 19.73 14.33 -24.21
CA MET A 337 20.46 15.53 -24.64
C MET A 337 21.62 15.80 -23.68
N LYS A 338 22.85 15.78 -24.19
CA LYS A 338 24.05 16.24 -23.50
C LYS A 338 24.70 17.35 -24.31
N LEU A 339 25.38 18.28 -23.65
CA LEU A 339 26.25 19.24 -24.32
C LEU A 339 27.36 18.49 -25.06
N SER A 340 27.76 19.00 -26.22
CA SER A 340 28.91 18.45 -26.95
C SER A 340 30.19 18.75 -26.18
N ASN A 341 31.06 17.75 -26.03
CA ASN A 341 32.38 17.95 -25.41
C ASN A 341 33.31 18.87 -26.24
N SER A 342 32.94 19.18 -27.49
CA SER A 342 33.66 20.02 -28.44
C SER A 342 32.96 21.36 -28.67
N SER A 343 32.44 21.98 -27.61
CA SER A 343 31.87 23.33 -27.66
C SER A 343 32.99 24.35 -27.93
N ASN A 344 32.75 25.32 -28.82
CA ASN A 344 33.67 26.46 -29.05
C ASN A 344 33.67 27.48 -27.90
N CYS A 345 32.82 27.29 -26.91
CA CYS A 345 32.71 28.13 -25.72
C CYS A 345 33.28 27.38 -24.52
N GLU A 346 34.05 28.09 -23.69
CA GLU A 346 34.50 27.62 -22.38
C GLU A 346 33.28 27.18 -21.55
N PRO A 347 33.39 26.12 -20.73
CA PRO A 347 32.31 25.72 -19.84
C PRO A 347 31.99 26.87 -18.90
N ASP A 348 30.74 27.32 -18.90
CA ASP A 348 30.24 28.13 -17.81
C ASP A 348 30.09 27.21 -16.59
N ASP A 349 30.81 27.51 -15.50
CA ASP A 349 30.71 26.72 -14.24
C ASP A 349 29.34 26.85 -13.56
N ASP A 350 28.34 27.36 -14.28
CA ASP A 350 26.97 27.56 -13.86
C ASP A 350 26.18 26.25 -13.91
N ILE A 351 25.69 25.84 -12.76
CA ILE A 351 24.76 24.71 -12.67
C ILE A 351 23.39 25.20 -13.14
N HIS A 352 22.94 24.68 -14.27
CA HIS A 352 21.59 24.96 -14.74
C HIS A 352 20.56 24.51 -13.69
N LEU A 353 19.82 25.46 -13.13
CA LEU A 353 18.90 25.28 -11.98
C LEU A 353 17.90 24.13 -12.19
N MET A 354 17.52 23.87 -13.45
CA MET A 354 16.56 22.82 -13.82
C MET A 354 17.17 21.41 -13.98
N THR A 355 18.49 21.27 -13.80
CA THR A 355 19.26 20.04 -14.05
C THR A 355 19.58 19.27 -12.77
N HIS A 356 19.18 19.78 -11.59
CA HIS A 356 19.26 19.01 -10.35
C HIS A 356 18.42 17.74 -10.47
N SER A 357 19.11 16.66 -10.84
CA SER A 357 18.69 15.29 -10.61
C SER A 357 18.61 15.12 -9.11
N VAL A 358 17.40 14.85 -8.61
CA VAL A 358 17.12 14.51 -7.22
C VAL A 358 17.90 13.23 -6.89
N ASN A 359 19.11 13.40 -6.36
CA ASN A 359 19.94 12.33 -5.81
C ASN A 359 20.57 12.78 -4.48
N ASN A 360 19.85 13.61 -3.72
CA ASN A 360 20.15 13.80 -2.30
C ASN A 360 19.17 12.98 -1.48
N ASP A 361 19.72 11.93 -0.86
CA ASP A 361 19.20 11.30 0.34
C ASP A 361 18.97 12.39 1.40
N ILE A 362 17.76 12.92 1.46
CA ILE A 362 17.33 13.75 2.57
C ILE A 362 16.96 12.78 3.70
N GLN A 363 17.97 12.37 4.46
CA GLN A 363 17.82 12.07 5.88
C GLN A 363 17.40 13.38 6.55
N ILE A 364 16.21 13.41 7.17
CA ILE A 364 15.87 14.44 8.15
C ILE A 364 15.82 13.72 9.49
N ASP A 365 17.00 13.55 10.09
CA ASP A 365 17.11 13.61 11.55
C ASP A 365 16.98 15.08 11.97
N GLY A 366 16.32 15.29 13.11
CA GLY A 366 15.88 16.60 13.56
C GLY A 366 16.99 17.42 14.22
N ASP A 367 16.73 18.72 14.40
CA ASP A 367 16.88 19.29 15.73
C ASP A 367 16.06 20.57 15.90
N SER A 368 15.76 20.83 17.17
CA SER A 368 14.99 21.93 17.73
C SER A 368 15.58 23.32 17.52
N SER A 369 14.71 24.33 17.49
CA SER A 369 15.02 25.63 18.07
C SER A 369 13.80 26.14 18.85
N GLU A 370 14.03 26.33 20.15
CA GLU A 370 13.11 26.93 21.11
C GLU A 370 12.94 28.42 20.84
N SER A 371 11.74 28.95 21.11
CA SER A 371 11.55 30.37 21.35
C SER A 371 10.52 30.57 22.46
N THR A 372 11.03 31.06 23.58
CA THR A 372 10.37 31.39 24.84
C THR A 372 9.40 32.55 24.66
N ILE A 373 8.13 32.38 25.00
CA ILE A 373 7.19 33.50 25.24
C ILE A 373 6.28 33.09 26.40
N SER A 374 6.43 33.85 27.49
CA SER A 374 5.63 33.85 28.71
C SER A 374 4.25 34.48 28.47
N SER A 375 3.20 33.85 28.99
CA SER A 375 1.99 34.59 29.38
C SER A 375 1.15 33.79 30.39
N ASN A 376 0.58 34.55 31.32
CA ASN A 376 0.04 34.15 32.62
C ASN A 376 -1.13 33.16 32.57
N GLU A 377 -1.13 32.28 33.56
CA GLU A 377 -2.18 31.30 33.85
C GLU A 377 -3.38 31.95 34.56
N SER A 378 -4.59 31.54 34.19
CA SER A 378 -5.75 31.55 35.07
C SER A 378 -6.10 30.09 35.39
N SER A 379 -6.06 29.78 36.68
CA SER A 379 -6.35 28.46 37.27
C SER A 379 -7.86 28.21 37.29
N ASP A 380 -8.34 27.29 36.44
CA ASP A 380 -9.65 26.67 36.63
C ASP A 380 -9.45 25.22 37.06
N SER A 381 -9.85 24.92 38.30
CA SER A 381 -9.81 23.58 38.87
C SER A 381 -10.85 22.68 38.20
N TRP A 382 -10.42 21.53 37.67
CA TRP A 382 -11.32 20.47 37.21
C TRP A 382 -11.31 19.33 38.22
N ARG A 383 -12.48 18.99 38.77
CA ARG A 383 -12.67 17.78 39.59
C ARG A 383 -12.84 16.57 38.67
N MET A 384 -12.05 15.53 38.93
CA MET A 384 -12.12 14.23 38.26
C MET A 384 -13.15 13.38 39.00
N GLU A 385 -14.26 13.02 38.35
CA GLU A 385 -15.20 12.04 38.89
C GLU A 385 -14.53 10.66 38.95
N SER A 386 -14.65 10.02 40.11
CA SER A 386 -14.09 8.73 40.45
C SER A 386 -14.52 7.65 39.47
N ILE A 387 -13.54 6.99 38.83
CA ILE A 387 -13.77 5.85 37.95
C ILE A 387 -14.12 4.64 38.83
N GLN A 388 -15.40 4.25 38.83
CA GLN A 388 -15.84 2.97 39.36
C GLN A 388 -15.25 1.84 38.50
N LEU A 389 -14.47 0.97 39.13
CA LEU A 389 -14.04 -0.32 38.60
C LEU A 389 -15.26 -1.25 38.51
N GLU A 390 -15.85 -1.39 37.32
CA GLU A 390 -16.88 -2.40 37.06
C GLU A 390 -16.31 -3.63 36.34
N LYS A 391 -16.62 -4.81 36.91
CA LYS A 391 -16.79 -6.17 36.35
C LYS A 391 -15.92 -6.60 35.16
N GLU A 392 -15.22 -7.74 35.30
CA GLU A 392 -14.39 -8.43 34.28
C GLU A 392 -14.58 -7.90 32.86
N ALA A 393 -13.76 -6.92 32.49
CA ALA A 393 -13.94 -6.19 31.26
C ALA A 393 -13.80 -7.12 30.05
N VAL A 394 -14.84 -7.19 29.22
CA VAL A 394 -14.78 -7.90 27.93
C VAL A 394 -13.65 -7.28 27.11
N VAL A 395 -12.60 -8.05 26.85
CA VAL A 395 -11.45 -7.57 26.07
C VAL A 395 -11.89 -7.23 24.65
N THR A 396 -11.52 -6.04 24.18
CA THR A 396 -11.86 -5.55 22.84
C THR A 396 -10.63 -5.39 21.95
N LEU A 397 -10.85 -5.26 20.65
CA LEU A 397 -9.86 -4.85 19.66
C LEU A 397 -9.23 -3.50 20.02
N GLU A 398 -9.99 -2.58 20.61
CA GLU A 398 -9.46 -1.30 21.09
C GLU A 398 -8.50 -1.50 22.26
N ASN A 399 -8.84 -2.36 23.24
CA ASN A 399 -7.92 -2.69 24.33
C ASN A 399 -6.62 -3.29 23.78
N CYS A 400 -6.71 -4.27 22.89
CA CYS A 400 -5.52 -4.86 22.25
C CYS A 400 -4.73 -3.85 21.42
N SER A 401 -5.41 -2.89 20.78
CA SER A 401 -4.78 -1.80 20.01
C SER A 401 -4.03 -0.83 20.92
N ASN A 402 -4.56 -0.57 22.12
CA ASN A 402 -3.88 0.25 23.13
C ASN A 402 -2.64 -0.45 23.67
N THR A 403 -2.72 -1.74 23.99
CA THR A 403 -1.56 -2.56 24.40
C THR A 403 -0.49 -2.54 23.32
N TYR A 404 -0.85 -2.79 22.05
CA TYR A 404 0.10 -2.70 20.94
C TYR A 404 0.76 -1.31 20.81
N PHE A 405 -0.02 -0.23 21.01
CA PHE A 405 0.51 1.13 20.94
C PHE A 405 1.43 1.47 22.11
N ALA A 406 1.13 0.99 23.32
CA ALA A 406 2.00 1.11 24.49
C ALA A 406 3.33 0.37 24.27
N GLY A 407 3.29 -0.86 23.75
CA GLY A 407 4.49 -1.62 23.37
C GLY A 407 5.35 -0.91 22.32
N TYR A 408 4.72 -0.25 21.32
CA TYR A 408 5.42 0.58 20.36
C TYR A 408 6.13 1.79 21.00
N LEU A 409 5.48 2.47 21.95
CA LEU A 409 6.06 3.60 22.66
C LEU A 409 7.20 3.17 23.59
N ALA A 410 7.05 2.04 24.29
CA ALA A 410 8.10 1.43 25.09
C ALA A 410 9.32 1.10 24.23
N MET A 411 9.12 0.42 23.10
CA MET A 411 10.20 0.12 22.15
C MET A 411 10.91 1.39 21.68
N LYS A 412 10.18 2.48 21.40
CA LYS A 412 10.79 3.74 20.96
C LYS A 412 11.61 4.39 22.08
N CYS A 413 11.14 4.29 23.32
CA CYS A 413 11.85 4.78 24.48
C CYS A 413 13.16 3.99 24.70
N ILE A 414 13.08 2.66 24.77
CA ILE A 414 14.23 1.77 25.02
C ILE A 414 15.29 1.89 23.93
N PHE A 415 14.87 2.02 22.66
CA PHE A 415 15.81 2.21 21.55
C PHE A 415 16.58 3.54 21.66
N LYS A 416 15.94 4.59 22.19
CA LYS A 416 16.59 5.90 22.39
C LYS A 416 17.38 5.97 23.69
N PHE A 417 16.89 5.30 24.74
CA PHE A 417 17.42 5.31 26.09
C PHE A 417 17.57 3.87 26.58
N PRO A 418 18.77 3.26 26.48
CA PRO A 418 19.02 1.90 26.95
C PRO A 418 19.09 1.88 28.50
N CYS A 419 17.93 2.00 29.15
CA CYS A 419 17.77 2.11 30.60
C CYS A 419 17.04 0.88 31.16
N LEU A 420 17.74 0.10 31.99
CA LEU A 420 17.20 -1.15 32.58
C LEU A 420 15.94 -0.89 33.41
N ASN A 421 15.93 0.15 34.26
CA ASN A 421 14.76 0.53 35.06
C ASN A 421 13.53 0.82 34.19
N CYS A 422 13.71 1.46 33.03
CA CYS A 422 12.62 1.72 32.10
C CYS A 422 12.19 0.45 31.37
N GLU A 423 13.12 -0.44 31.02
CA GLU A 423 12.77 -1.72 30.40
C GLU A 423 11.91 -2.57 31.35
N GLU A 424 12.32 -2.71 32.63
CA GLU A 424 11.54 -3.42 33.66
C GLU A 424 10.18 -2.78 33.94
N LEU A 425 10.11 -1.44 33.96
CA LEU A 425 8.87 -0.70 34.19
C LEU A 425 7.91 -0.77 32.99
N MET A 426 8.43 -0.84 31.76
CA MET A 426 7.63 -0.70 30.54
C MET A 426 7.30 -2.02 29.84
N VAL A 427 8.14 -3.06 29.98
CA VAL A 427 8.08 -4.27 29.16
C VAL A 427 8.09 -5.51 30.05
N ASN A 428 7.18 -6.45 29.77
CA ASN A 428 7.21 -7.75 30.43
C ASN A 428 8.34 -8.61 29.83
N SER A 429 9.13 -9.25 30.69
CA SER A 429 10.19 -10.19 30.29
C SER A 429 9.65 -11.45 29.62
N ASP A 430 8.47 -11.91 30.04
CA ASP A 430 7.86 -13.14 29.56
C ASP A 430 6.58 -12.86 28.77
N PHE A 431 6.54 -13.33 27.52
CA PHE A 431 5.31 -13.35 26.73
C PHE A 431 4.50 -14.60 27.07
N SER A 432 3.28 -14.41 27.59
CA SER A 432 2.31 -15.48 27.76
C SER A 432 1.04 -15.20 26.95
N ILE A 433 0.66 -16.15 26.08
CA ILE A 433 -0.60 -16.11 25.29
C ILE A 433 -1.84 -16.12 26.22
N THR A 434 -1.68 -16.38 27.51
CA THR A 434 -2.78 -16.35 28.48
C THR A 434 -3.42 -14.97 28.61
N ASN A 435 -2.69 -13.89 28.33
CA ASN A 435 -3.24 -12.54 28.38
C ASN A 435 -3.96 -12.18 27.07
N LYS A 436 -5.29 -12.10 27.14
CA LYS A 436 -6.16 -11.71 26.02
C LYS A 436 -5.85 -10.32 25.46
N LEU A 437 -5.22 -9.42 26.22
CA LEU A 437 -4.84 -8.07 25.75
C LEU A 437 -3.71 -8.11 24.71
N ASP A 438 -2.93 -9.19 24.67
CA ASP A 438 -1.76 -9.32 23.82
C ASP A 438 -2.09 -9.95 22.46
N PHE A 439 -3.36 -10.29 22.20
CA PHE A 439 -3.78 -10.94 20.95
C PHE A 439 -3.37 -10.18 19.69
N LEU A 440 -3.39 -8.84 19.70
CA LEU A 440 -2.96 -8.06 18.53
C LEU A 440 -1.45 -8.12 18.32
N ILE A 441 -0.66 -8.13 19.40
CA ILE A 441 0.80 -8.28 19.36
C ILE A 441 1.13 -9.67 18.79
N PHE A 442 0.50 -10.70 19.36
CA PHE A 442 0.61 -12.08 18.89
C PHE A 442 0.30 -12.21 17.39
N CYS A 443 -0.84 -11.67 16.95
CA CYS A 443 -1.23 -11.76 15.54
C CYS A 443 -0.29 -11.01 14.59
N LYS A 444 0.41 -9.97 15.06
CA LYS A 444 1.29 -9.12 14.23
C LYS A 444 2.73 -9.62 14.14
N ASN A 445 3.17 -10.50 15.02
CA ASN A 445 4.50 -11.08 14.92
C ASN A 445 4.64 -11.93 13.66
N TYR A 446 5.74 -11.72 12.92
CA TYR A 446 5.93 -12.29 11.57
C TYR A 446 6.38 -13.75 11.59
N ASP A 447 6.71 -14.32 12.75
CA ASP A 447 6.98 -15.74 12.90
C ASP A 447 6.46 -16.19 14.27
N SER A 448 5.52 -17.14 14.28
CA SER A 448 5.08 -17.81 15.51
C SER A 448 5.81 -19.13 15.71
N LYS A 449 6.77 -19.47 14.83
CA LYS A 449 7.50 -20.74 14.82
C LYS A 449 8.85 -20.64 15.54
N THR A 450 9.51 -19.48 15.47
CA THR A 450 10.61 -19.15 16.36
C THR A 450 10.02 -18.49 17.59
N SER A 451 10.46 -18.87 18.79
CA SER A 451 10.01 -18.25 20.04
C SER A 451 10.46 -16.78 20.20
N GLU A 452 11.05 -16.19 19.16
CA GLU A 452 11.61 -14.84 19.14
C GLU A 452 10.54 -13.81 18.78
N MET A 453 10.01 -13.13 19.80
CA MET A 453 9.09 -12.01 19.61
C MET A 453 9.85 -10.71 19.37
N HIS A 454 9.69 -10.12 18.18
CA HIS A 454 10.27 -8.82 17.86
C HIS A 454 9.45 -7.63 18.41
N LEU A 455 8.16 -7.84 18.68
CA LEU A 455 7.29 -6.82 19.27
C LEU A 455 7.35 -6.88 20.80
N LYS A 456 7.57 -5.72 21.42
CA LYS A 456 7.62 -5.58 22.88
C LYS A 456 6.21 -5.63 23.49
N VAL A 457 6.05 -6.43 24.54
CA VAL A 457 4.80 -6.60 25.29
C VAL A 457 4.87 -5.65 26.48
N PRO A 458 3.99 -4.64 26.58
CA PRO A 458 4.09 -3.67 27.64
C PRO A 458 3.55 -4.21 28.98
N THR A 459 3.99 -3.59 30.09
CA THR A 459 3.40 -3.79 31.42
C THR A 459 1.95 -3.28 31.47
N TYR A 460 1.19 -3.77 32.46
CA TYR A 460 -0.19 -3.34 32.65
C TYR A 460 -0.26 -1.85 33.04
N GLU A 461 0.65 -1.42 33.91
CA GLU A 461 0.80 -0.05 34.41
C GLU A 461 1.05 0.92 33.26
N LEU A 462 1.99 0.60 32.37
CA LEU A 462 2.25 1.41 31.17
C LEU A 462 1.00 1.45 30.28
N THR A 463 0.34 0.31 30.07
CA THR A 463 -0.86 0.25 29.22
C THR A 463 -1.97 1.16 29.77
N GLN A 464 -2.23 1.13 31.08
CA GLN A 464 -3.22 1.99 31.73
C GLN A 464 -2.83 3.47 31.64
N PHE A 465 -1.57 3.79 31.92
CA PHE A 465 -1.04 5.14 31.76
C PHE A 465 -1.27 5.67 30.33
N ILE A 466 -0.95 4.87 29.31
CA ILE A 466 -1.14 5.24 27.91
C ILE A 466 -2.63 5.37 27.56
N ILE A 467 -3.52 4.53 28.07
CA ILE A 467 -4.98 4.67 27.85
C ILE A 467 -5.49 6.01 28.38
N LEU A 468 -5.12 6.38 29.61
CA LEU A 468 -5.53 7.64 30.24
C LEU A 468 -4.91 8.85 29.55
N ALA A 469 -3.62 8.79 29.25
CA ALA A 469 -2.90 9.85 28.56
C ALA A 469 -3.47 10.17 27.17
N GLN A 470 -4.08 9.19 26.50
CA GLN A 470 -4.74 9.39 25.20
C GLN A 470 -6.07 10.14 25.29
N LYS A 471 -6.79 10.07 26.43
CA LYS A 471 -8.07 10.76 26.61
C LYS A 471 -7.89 12.27 26.75
N ILE A 472 -6.82 12.71 27.43
CA ILE A 472 -6.50 14.13 27.64
C ILE A 472 -6.46 14.96 26.34
N PRO A 473 -5.66 14.63 25.30
CA PRO A 473 -5.62 15.40 24.07
C PRO A 473 -6.93 15.30 23.27
N ALA A 474 -7.70 14.21 23.40
CA ALA A 474 -9.01 14.09 22.76
C ALA A 474 -10.00 15.10 23.35
N ASP A 475 -10.10 15.15 24.69
CA ASP A 475 -10.96 16.09 25.41
C ASP A 475 -10.57 17.55 25.15
N ILE A 476 -9.27 17.85 25.08
CA ILE A 476 -8.79 19.20 24.78
C ILE A 476 -9.20 19.62 23.36
N LEU A 477 -9.10 18.72 22.39
CA LEU A 477 -9.49 18.99 21.01
C LEU A 477 -11.00 19.16 20.86
N GLU A 478 -11.80 18.43 21.63
CA GLU A 478 -13.26 18.56 21.62
C GLU A 478 -13.72 19.87 22.27
N LYS A 479 -13.20 20.18 23.46
CA LYS A 479 -13.64 21.34 24.26
C LYS A 479 -12.98 22.65 23.84
N LYS A 480 -11.72 22.62 23.38
CA LYS A 480 -10.90 23.82 23.11
C LYS A 480 -10.05 23.68 21.82
N PRO A 481 -10.66 23.43 20.64
CA PRO A 481 -9.94 23.19 19.38
C PRO A 481 -9.11 24.37 18.88
N HIS A 482 -9.47 25.60 19.26
CA HIS A 482 -8.81 26.85 18.83
C HIS A 482 -7.57 27.20 19.66
N ARG A 483 -7.24 26.41 20.69
CA ARG A 483 -6.15 26.73 21.60
C ARG A 483 -4.79 26.64 20.89
N LYS A 484 -3.93 27.64 21.10
CA LYS A 484 -2.53 27.57 20.67
C LYS A 484 -1.75 26.65 21.60
N LYS A 485 -0.68 26.02 21.09
CA LYS A 485 0.22 25.15 21.89
C LYS A 485 -0.49 23.96 22.58
N ILE A 486 -1.49 23.35 21.91
CA ILE A 486 -2.24 22.18 22.45
C ILE A 486 -1.32 21.06 22.94
N ALA A 487 -0.24 20.77 22.21
CA ALA A 487 0.72 19.74 22.61
C ALA A 487 1.36 20.03 23.97
N GLN A 488 1.87 21.24 24.18
CA GLN A 488 2.50 21.65 25.44
C GLN A 488 1.51 21.63 26.60
N PHE A 489 0.26 22.06 26.35
CA PHE A 489 -0.78 22.03 27.37
C PHE A 489 -1.18 20.59 27.76
N ALA A 490 -1.35 19.71 26.77
CA ALA A 490 -1.65 18.30 27.02
C ALA A 490 -0.48 17.60 27.73
N GLU A 491 0.76 17.92 27.35
CA GLU A 491 1.97 17.40 27.99
C GLU A 491 2.02 17.80 29.47
N LYS A 492 1.86 19.09 29.80
CA LYS A 492 1.84 19.56 31.20
C LYS A 492 0.77 18.83 32.01
N LYS A 493 -0.44 18.68 31.45
CA LYS A 493 -1.56 18.00 32.12
C LYS A 493 -1.30 16.51 32.36
N ILE A 494 -0.75 15.80 31.37
CA ILE A 494 -0.36 14.39 31.53
C ILE A 494 0.72 14.25 32.61
N LYS A 495 1.72 15.15 32.62
CA LYS A 495 2.79 15.13 33.62
C LYS A 495 2.26 15.31 35.04
N THR A 496 1.39 16.28 35.24
CA THR A 496 0.85 16.61 36.57
C THR A 496 -0.14 15.57 37.09
N GLU A 497 -0.96 14.98 36.21
CA GLU A 497 -2.09 14.13 36.62
C GLU A 497 -1.80 12.63 36.56
N LEU A 498 -0.87 12.17 35.71
CA LEU A 498 -0.73 10.74 35.40
C LEU A 498 0.65 10.15 35.72
N ILE A 499 1.72 10.94 35.87
CA ILE A 499 3.05 10.36 36.13
C ILE A 499 3.08 9.57 37.44
N SER A 500 2.33 9.99 38.45
CA SER A 500 2.21 9.28 39.73
C SER A 500 1.63 7.86 39.61
N LEU A 501 0.99 7.52 38.50
CA LEU A 501 0.50 6.16 38.22
C LEU A 501 1.63 5.20 37.86
N LEU A 502 2.80 5.73 37.49
CA LEU A 502 3.99 4.94 37.19
C LEU A 502 4.96 5.09 38.38
N ASN A 503 5.49 3.98 38.88
CA ASN A 503 6.50 4.00 39.95
C ASN A 503 7.89 4.33 39.37
N VAL A 504 8.07 5.56 38.89
CA VAL A 504 9.22 5.99 38.10
C VAL A 504 10.33 6.56 39.00
N ASN A 505 11.55 6.05 38.84
CA ASN A 505 12.73 6.65 39.47
C ASN A 505 12.98 8.07 38.93
N GLU A 506 13.48 8.99 39.77
CA GLU A 506 13.71 10.39 39.36
C GLU A 506 14.58 10.52 38.10
N THR A 507 15.59 9.65 37.97
CA THR A 507 16.49 9.58 36.80
C THR A 507 15.79 9.16 35.51
N CYS A 508 14.61 8.53 35.61
CA CYS A 508 13.83 8.01 34.48
C CYS A 508 12.70 8.96 34.04
N ILE A 509 12.44 10.05 34.78
CA ILE A 509 11.42 11.05 34.41
C ILE A 509 11.61 11.55 32.97
N PRO A 510 12.82 11.95 32.51
CA PRO A 510 13.01 12.43 31.13
C PRO A 510 12.63 11.39 30.06
N HIS A 511 12.77 10.09 30.35
CA HIS A 511 12.39 9.00 29.44
C HIS A 511 10.87 8.89 29.31
N ILE A 512 10.12 9.07 30.41
CA ILE A 512 8.65 9.14 30.40
C ILE A 512 8.18 10.38 29.67
N GLU A 513 8.84 11.53 29.85
CA GLU A 513 8.51 12.74 29.08
C GLU A 513 8.67 12.52 27.57
N PHE A 514 9.69 11.78 27.14
CA PHE A 514 9.85 11.39 25.75
C PHE A 514 8.68 10.52 25.26
N VAL A 515 8.22 9.55 26.07
CA VAL A 515 7.04 8.73 25.75
C VAL A 515 5.79 9.60 25.59
N ILE A 516 5.55 10.55 26.50
CA ILE A 516 4.42 11.50 26.44
C ILE A 516 4.49 12.33 25.17
N LYS A 517 5.66 12.92 24.86
CA LYS A 517 5.86 13.69 23.62
C LYS A 517 5.59 12.85 22.38
N HIS A 518 6.11 11.63 22.32
CA HIS A 518 5.87 10.72 21.19
C HIS A 518 4.40 10.31 21.05
N LEU A 519 3.71 10.06 22.16
CA LEU A 519 2.26 9.80 22.18
C LEU A 519 1.49 10.98 21.59
N LEU A 520 1.81 12.21 22.03
CA LEU A 520 1.14 13.42 21.57
C LEU A 520 1.39 13.68 20.09
N ILE A 521 2.62 13.50 19.60
CA ILE A 521 2.93 13.59 18.17
C ILE A 521 2.06 12.59 17.40
N CYS A 522 2.04 11.32 17.83
CA CYS A 522 1.27 10.28 17.17
C CYS A 522 -0.24 10.59 17.14
N LYS A 523 -0.81 11.09 18.24
CA LYS A 523 -2.25 11.37 18.36
C LYS A 523 -2.67 12.68 17.72
N LEU A 524 -1.97 13.78 17.97
CA LEU A 524 -2.31 15.09 17.42
C LEU A 524 -2.10 15.11 15.90
N PHE A 525 -0.96 14.60 15.40
CA PHE A 525 -0.72 14.50 13.95
C PHE A 525 -1.81 13.67 13.26
N ARG A 526 -2.21 12.55 13.88
CA ARG A 526 -3.30 11.72 13.37
C ARG A 526 -4.63 12.47 13.35
N ASN A 527 -5.03 13.07 14.46
CA ASN A 527 -6.30 13.77 14.59
C ASN A 527 -6.38 14.94 13.61
N PHE A 528 -5.33 15.76 13.50
CA PHE A 528 -5.29 16.86 12.54
C PHE A 528 -5.31 16.37 11.08
N ASN A 529 -4.60 15.30 10.74
CA ASN A 529 -4.65 14.71 9.41
C ASN A 529 -6.05 14.19 9.04
N TRP A 530 -6.76 13.61 10.01
CA TRP A 530 -8.13 13.14 9.82
C TRP A 530 -9.12 14.30 9.67
N ILE A 531 -9.08 15.27 10.57
CA ILE A 531 -9.93 16.47 10.52
C ILE A 531 -9.71 17.22 9.18
N SER A 532 -8.45 17.40 8.76
CA SER A 532 -8.10 18.05 7.49
C SER A 532 -8.67 17.30 6.27
N LYS A 533 -8.63 15.96 6.26
CA LYS A 533 -9.21 15.14 5.20
C LYS A 533 -10.74 15.23 5.16
N ASN A 534 -11.40 15.25 6.32
CA ASN A 534 -12.85 15.39 6.41
C ASN A 534 -13.32 16.79 5.99
N ILE A 535 -12.61 17.86 6.37
CA ILE A 535 -12.90 19.23 5.92
C ILE A 535 -12.79 19.34 4.39
N LYS A 536 -11.78 18.71 3.78
CA LYS A 536 -11.65 18.65 2.32
C LYS A 536 -12.86 17.93 1.68
N HIS A 537 -13.35 16.86 2.28
CA HIS A 537 -14.54 16.14 1.80
C HIS A 537 -15.80 17.01 1.83
N VAL A 538 -16.08 17.68 2.95
CA VAL A 538 -17.24 18.57 3.11
C VAL A 538 -17.19 19.73 2.13
N ARG A 539 -16.00 20.29 1.85
CA ARG A 539 -15.83 21.32 0.82
C ARG A 539 -16.13 20.81 -0.59
N VAL A 540 -15.71 19.58 -0.91
CA VAL A 540 -15.98 18.93 -2.21
C VAL A 540 -17.47 18.59 -2.38
N GLU A 541 -18.15 18.14 -1.32
CA GLU A 541 -19.60 17.90 -1.36
C GLU A 541 -20.39 19.21 -1.50
N LYS A 542 -20.00 20.28 -0.79
CA LYS A 542 -20.61 21.60 -0.96
C LYS A 542 -20.39 22.16 -2.36
N SER A 543 -19.21 21.98 -2.97
CA SER A 543 -18.96 22.42 -4.34
C SER A 543 -19.74 21.59 -5.37
N GLN A 544 -19.87 20.28 -5.16
CA GLN A 544 -20.72 19.42 -6.00
C GLN A 544 -22.21 19.76 -5.90
N LYS A 545 -22.72 20.13 -4.72
CA LYS A 545 -24.10 20.64 -4.55
C LYS A 545 -24.31 21.96 -5.29
N LYS A 546 -23.36 22.91 -5.22
CA LYS A 546 -23.42 24.16 -5.99
C LYS A 546 -23.39 23.91 -7.51
N LEU A 547 -22.56 22.97 -7.98
CA LEU A 547 -22.51 22.56 -9.39
C LEU A 547 -23.77 21.84 -9.87
N LYS A 548 -24.51 21.15 -8.98
CA LYS A 548 -25.83 20.57 -9.32
C LYS A 548 -26.91 21.64 -9.46
N ILE A 549 -26.86 22.69 -8.64
CA ILE A 549 -27.80 23.82 -8.74
C ILE A 549 -27.60 24.56 -10.07
N LEU A 550 -26.34 24.77 -10.50
CA LEU A 550 -26.00 25.41 -11.77
C LEU A 550 -26.28 24.54 -13.02
N LYS A 551 -26.64 23.26 -12.87
CA LYS A 551 -27.05 22.38 -13.98
C LYS A 551 -28.57 22.33 -14.19
N ASN A 552 -29.32 22.89 -13.24
CA ASN A 552 -30.78 22.97 -13.27
C ASN A 552 -31.27 24.42 -13.51
N ILE A 553 -30.35 25.31 -13.88
CA ILE A 553 -30.59 26.62 -14.49
C ILE A 553 -30.05 26.49 -15.91
#